data_AF-A0ABD5QI47-F1
#
_entry.id   AF-A0ABD5QI47-F1
#
_cell.length_a   1.000
_cell.length_b   1.000
_cell.length_c   1.000
_cell.angle_alpha   90.00
_cell.angle_beta   90.00
_cell.angle_gamma   90.00
#
_symmetry.space_group_name_H-M   'P 1'
#
loop_
_entity.id
_entity.type
_entity.pdbx_description
1 polymer ?
#
loop_
_entity_poly.entity_id
_entity_poly.type
_entity_poly.pdbx_seq_one_letter_code
_entity_poly.pdbx_strand_id
1 'polypeptide(L)' 'MRIPTPLLKMMVAVNVTFLLLLGFSYPYVEPGTPSYVAAVLTLGAVCVMLTLVSILIFIKWRRETL' A
#
# COMPACT_ATOMS: atom_id res chain seq x y z
N MET A 1 11.14 -9.54 18.35
CA MET A 1 10.79 -9.82 16.95
C MET A 1 11.57 -8.86 16.05
N ARG A 2 12.56 -9.35 15.30
CA ARG A 2 13.44 -8.54 14.44
C ARG A 2 12.81 -8.44 13.06
N ILE A 3 12.26 -7.28 12.69
CA ILE A 3 11.63 -7.10 11.37
C ILE A 3 12.73 -6.88 10.33
N PRO A 4 12.88 -7.76 9.32
CA PRO A 4 13.89 -7.61 8.29
C PRO A 4 13.63 -6.35 7.46
N THR A 5 14.63 -5.47 7.36
CA THR A 5 14.61 -4.29 6.47
C THR A 5 14.25 -4.58 5.01
N PRO A 6 14.71 -5.67 4.35
CA PRO A 6 14.34 -5.93 2.97
C PRO A 6 12.84 -6.22 2.81
N LEU A 7 12.20 -6.84 3.80
CA LEU A 7 10.77 -7.12 3.77
C LEU A 7 9.94 -5.84 3.80
N LEU A 8 10.29 -4.88 4.68
CA LEU A 8 9.60 -3.58 4.74
C LEU A 8 9.74 -2.81 3.42
N LYS A 9 10.94 -2.82 2.81
CA LYS A 9 11.17 -2.18 1.50
C LYS A 9 10.33 -2.84 0.40
N MET A 10 10.28 -4.18 0.36
CA MET A 10 9.44 -4.91 -0.59
C MET A 10 7.96 -4.59 -0.40
N MET A 11 7.46 -4.57 0.83
CA MET A 11 6.06 -4.25 1.12
C MET A 11 5.69 -2.84 0.64
N VAL A 12 6.54 -1.84 0.88
CA VAL A 12 6.31 -0.48 0.35
C VAL A 12 6.34 -0.49 -1.18
N ALA A 13 7.34 -1.12 -1.79
CA ALA A 13 7.47 -1.17 -3.25
C ALA A 13 6.23 -1.80 -3.91
N VAL A 14 5.75 -2.94 -3.39
CA VAL A 14 4.54 -3.62 -3.90
C VAL A 14 3.32 -2.72 -3.78
N ASN A 15 3.09 -2.06 -2.65
CA ASN A 15 1.94 -1.16 -2.50
C ASN A 15 2.00 0.02 -3.47
N VAL A 16 3.19 0.61 -3.68
CA VAL A 16 3.39 1.69 -4.66
C VAL A 16 3.13 1.20 -6.09
N THR A 17 3.59 -0.01 -6.44
CA THR A 17 3.28 -0.64 -7.72
C THR A 17 1.78 -0.82 -7.90
N PHE A 18 1.06 -1.35 -6.91
CA PHE A 18 -0.40 -1.47 -6.98
C PHE A 18 -1.09 -0.12 -7.13
N LEU A 19 -0.64 0.93 -6.42
CA LEU A 19 -1.15 2.29 -6.56
C LEU A 19 -0.95 2.85 -7.96
N LEU A 20 0.21 2.61 -8.56
CA LEU A 20 0.49 3.03 -9.94
C LEU A 20 -0.39 2.29 -10.94
N LEU A 21 -0.47 0.96 -10.84
CA LEU A 21 -1.36 0.17 -11.70
C LEU A 21 -2.82 0.63 -11.57
N LEU A 22 -3.26 0.88 -10.35
CA LEU A 22 -4.63 1.32 -10.09
C LEU A 22 -4.86 2.74 -10.60
N GLY A 23 -3.89 3.66 -10.42
CA GLY A 23 -3.96 5.02 -10.96
C GLY A 23 -3.97 5.05 -12.49
N PHE A 24 -3.23 4.16 -13.14
CA PHE A 24 -3.28 4.01 -14.60
C PHE A 24 -4.55 3.34 -15.08
N SER A 25 -5.13 2.41 -14.32
CA SER A 25 -6.34 1.70 -14.74
C SER A 25 -7.62 2.50 -14.45
N TYR A 26 -7.66 3.30 -13.40
CA TYR A 26 -8.85 4.03 -12.94
C TYR A 26 -9.57 4.85 -14.04
N PRO A 27 -8.88 5.58 -14.94
CA PRO A 27 -9.53 6.32 -16.02
C PRO A 27 -10.24 5.44 -17.05
N TYR A 28 -9.84 4.17 -17.16
CA TYR A 28 -10.42 3.20 -18.10
C TYR A 28 -11.57 2.39 -17.50
N VAL A 29 -11.90 2.62 -16.22
CA VAL A 29 -12.96 1.89 -15.51
C VAL A 29 -14.21 2.75 -15.46
N GLU A 30 -15.27 2.29 -16.13
CA GLU A 30 -16.55 3.00 -16.14
C GLU A 30 -17.24 2.95 -14.77
N PRO A 31 -17.69 4.10 -14.24
CA PRO A 31 -18.42 4.15 -12.99
C PRO A 31 -19.75 3.40 -13.10
N GLY A 32 -20.09 2.63 -12.06
CA GLY A 32 -21.29 1.79 -12.02
C GLY A 32 -21.08 0.34 -12.47
N THR A 33 -19.87 -0.02 -12.90
CA THR A 33 -19.51 -1.40 -13.22
C THR A 33 -18.95 -2.14 -11.99
N PRO A 34 -19.03 -3.49 -11.93
CA PRO A 34 -18.39 -4.28 -10.87
C PRO A 34 -16.88 -4.04 -10.77
N SER A 35 -16.22 -3.75 -11.89
CA SER A 35 -14.80 -3.41 -11.96
C SER A 35 -14.49 -2.08 -11.25
N TYR A 36 -15.39 -1.10 -11.28
CA TYR A 36 -15.23 0.15 -10.52
C TYR A 36 -15.24 -0.10 -9.01
N VAL A 37 -16.16 -0.93 -8.52
CA VAL A 37 -16.23 -1.29 -7.09
C VAL A 37 -14.97 -2.03 -6.66
N ALA A 38 -14.48 -2.95 -7.50
CA ALA A 38 -13.23 -3.65 -7.24
C ALA A 38 -12.03 -2.70 -7.19
N ALA A 39 -11.96 -1.70 -8.08
CA ALA A 39 -10.89 -0.71 -8.08
C ALA A 39 -10.88 0.14 -6.80
N VAL A 40 -12.05 0.63 -6.37
CA VAL A 40 -12.19 1.43 -5.15
C VAL A 40 -11.86 0.61 -3.89
N LEU A 41 -12.31 -0.64 -3.81
CA LEU A 41 -11.96 -1.54 -2.70
C LEU A 41 -10.46 -1.83 -2.65
N THR A 42 -9.85 -2.05 -3.82
CA THR A 42 -8.40 -2.26 -3.92
C THR A 42 -7.63 -1.02 -3.47
N LEU A 43 -8.08 0.18 -3.86
CA LEU A 43 -7.51 1.45 -3.39
C LEU A 43 -7.57 1.55 -1.86
N GLY A 44 -8.73 1.26 -1.28
CA GLY A 44 -8.92 1.24 0.17
C GLY A 44 -7.96 0.27 0.87
N ALA A 45 -7.84 -0.96 0.37
CA ALA A 45 -6.94 -1.97 0.92
C ALA A 45 -5.47 -1.55 0.85
N VAL A 46 -5.03 -0.99 -0.29
CA VAL A 46 -3.66 -0.50 -0.49
C VAL A 46 -3.35 0.66 0.46
N CYS A 47 -4.28 1.60 0.65
CA CYS A 47 -4.12 2.71 1.59
C CYS A 47 -3.98 2.23 3.05
N VAL A 48 -4.80 1.26 3.47
CA VAL A 48 -4.69 0.67 4.81
C VAL A 48 -3.35 -0.03 4.99
N MET A 49 -2.92 -0.82 4.00
CA MET A 49 -1.63 -1.52 4.07
C MET A 49 -0.45 -0.56 4.09
N LEU A 50 -0.47 0.50 3.28
CA LEU A 50 0.56 1.55 3.32
C LEU A 50 0.63 2.24 4.68
N THR A 51 -0.52 2.53 5.27
CA THR A 51 -0.59 3.16 6.59
C THR A 51 0.03 2.26 7.66
N LEU A 52 -0.32 0.97 7.66
CA LEU A 52 0.26 -0.02 8.58
C LEU A 52 1.78 -0.16 8.40
N VAL A 53 2.27 -0.27 7.17
CA VAL A 53 3.69 -0.38 6.89
C VAL A 53 4.44 0.90 7.31
N SER A 54 3.85 2.07 7.08
CA SER A 54 4.40 3.36 7.52
C SER A 54 4.54 3.42 9.05
N ILE A 55 3.51 2.98 9.79
CA ILE A 55 3.54 2.88 11.26
C ILE A 55 4.67 1.94 11.72
N LEU A 56 4.82 0.77 11.09
CA LEU A 56 5.87 -0.19 11.44
C LEU A 56 7.28 0.38 11.20
N ILE A 57 7.47 1.12 10.10
CA ILE A 57 8.74 1.81 9.82
C ILE A 57 9.01 2.87 10.90
N PHE A 58 8.01 3.66 11.27
CA PHE A 58 8.15 4.68 12.31
C PHE A 58 8.51 4.09 13.69
N ILE A 59 7.83 3.01 14.10
CA ILE A 59 8.12 2.31 15.35
C ILE A 59 9.54 1.74 15.34
N LYS A 60 9.98 1.19 14.21
CA LYS A 60 11.34 0.66 14.05
C LYS A 60 12.38 1.78 14.18
N TRP A 61 12.19 2.87 13.44
CA TRP A 61 13.10 4.02 13.47
C TRP A 61 13.23 4.60 14.89
N ARG A 62 12.10 4.80 15.59
CA ARG A 62 12.09 5.30 16.98
C ARG A 62 12.86 4.40 17.95
N ARG A 63 12.86 3.08 17.72
CA ARG A 63 13.59 2.12 18.58
C ARG A 63 15.10 2.14 18.33
N GLU A 64 15.55 2.50 17.13
CA GLU A 64 16.98 2.56 16.78
C GLU A 64 17.64 3.86 17.27
N THR A 65 16.85 4.88 17.65
CA THR A 65 17.33 6.18 18.15
C THR A 65 17.41 6.30 19.68
N LEU A 66 17.04 5.26 20.43
CA LEU A 66 17.07 5.16 21.90
C LEU A 66 18.02 4.04 22.33
#